data_AF-A0A6G3XH24-F1
#
_entry.id   AF-A0A6G3XH24-F1
#
_cell.length_a   1.000
_cell.length_b   1.000
_cell.length_c   1.000
_cell.angle_alpha   90.00
_cell.angle_beta   90.00
_cell.angle_gamma   90.00
#
_symmetry.space_group_name_H-M   'P 1'
#
loop_
_entity.id
_entity.type
_entity.pdbx_description
1 polymer ?
#
loop_
_entity_poly.entity_id
_entity_poly.type
_entity_poly.pdbx_seq_one_letter_code
_entity_poly.pdbx_strand_id
1 'polypeptide(L)' 'MPRISAATVAEHHAQQRLALVRAARELLESGDAGAVTFTAIAKATGLAR' A
#
# COMPACT_ATOMS: atom_id res chain seq x y z
N MET A 1 -2.80 -11.83 -3.87
CA MET A 1 -1.50 -11.82 -3.16
C MET A 1 -0.46 -11.15 -4.04
N PRO A 2 -0.13 -9.86 -3.79
CA PRO A 2 0.97 -9.21 -4.51
C PRO A 2 2.26 -9.94 -4.17
N ARG A 3 2.82 -10.68 -5.13
CA ARG A 3 4.12 -11.33 -5.01
C ARG A 3 5.19 -10.26 -5.20
N ILE A 4 5.46 -9.52 -4.12
CA ILE A 4 6.60 -8.61 -4.05
C ILE A 4 7.86 -9.49 -4.00
N SER A 5 8.54 -9.60 -5.15
CA SER A 5 9.80 -10.33 -5.29
C SER A 5 10.94 -9.47 -4.76
N ALA A 6 11.61 -9.93 -3.71
CA ALA A 6 12.72 -9.23 -3.07
C ALA A 6 13.83 -10.24 -2.71
N ALA A 7 15.09 -9.83 -2.78
CA ALA A 7 16.22 -10.68 -2.45
C ALA A 7 16.38 -10.89 -0.93
N THR A 8 15.82 -9.96 -0.14
CA THR A 8 15.87 -10.01 1.32
C THR A 8 14.53 -9.59 1.95
N VAL A 9 14.34 -9.99 3.20
CA VAL A 9 13.18 -9.57 4.02
C VAL A 9 13.16 -8.06 4.22
N ALA A 10 14.33 -7.42 4.42
CA ALA A 10 14.44 -5.97 4.57
C ALA A 10 13.94 -5.23 3.32
N GLU A 11 14.34 -5.71 2.14
CA GLU A 11 13.89 -5.16 0.86
C GLU A 11 12.38 -5.40 0.65
N HIS A 12 11.88 -6.57 1.02
CA HIS A 12 10.45 -6.86 0.99
C HIS A 12 9.65 -5.89 1.86
N HIS A 13 10.10 -5.60 3.09
CA HIS A 13 9.45 -4.62 3.96
C HIS A 13 9.52 -3.19 3.42
N ALA A 14 10.66 -2.80 2.82
CA ALA A 14 10.79 -1.51 2.18
C ALA A 14 9.81 -1.36 1.01
N GLN A 15 9.69 -2.40 0.17
CA GLN A 15 8.76 -2.44 -0.95
C GLN A 15 7.28 -2.45 -0.49
N GLN A 16 6.95 -3.18 0.59
CA GLN A 16 5.61 -3.11 1.20
C GLN A 16 5.29 -1.70 1.69
N ARG A 17 6.22 -1.06 2.41
CA ARG A 17 6.03 0.32 2.90
C ARG A 17 5.83 1.29 1.74
N LEU A 18 6.60 1.15 0.68
CA LEU A 18 6.47 1.98 -0.52
C LEU A 18 5.09 1.79 -1.18
N ALA A 19 4.62 0.55 -1.29
CA ALA A 19 3.30 0.24 -1.85
C ALA A 19 2.17 0.89 -1.04
N LEU A 20 2.24 0.84 0.29
CA LEU A 20 1.27 1.49 1.18
C LEU A 20 1.24 3.00 0.97
N VAL A 21 2.39 3.67 0.91
CA VAL A 21 2.48 5.12 0.72
C VAL A 21 1.97 5.55 -0.66
N ARG A 22 2.28 4.78 -1.72
CA ARG A 22 1.78 5.05 -3.07
C ARG A 22 0.26 4.94 -3.15
N ALA A 23 -0.32 3.87 -2.62
CA ALA A 23 -1.77 3.71 -2.61
C ALA A 23 -2.48 4.79 -1.77
N ALA A 24 -1.89 5.20 -0.64
CA ALA A 24 -2.42 6.32 0.14
C ALA A 24 -2.41 7.63 -0.67
N ARG A 25 -1.33 7.89 -1.40
CA ARG A 25 -1.23 9.06 -2.28
C ARG A 25 -2.27 9.03 -3.40
N GLU A 26 -2.43 7.90 -4.08
CA GLU A 26 -3.43 7.75 -5.16
C GLU A 26 -4.86 7.96 -4.63
N LEU A 27 -5.15 7.49 -3.42
CA LEU A 27 -6.44 7.75 -2.75
C LEU A 27 -6.64 9.22 -2.39
N LEU A 28 -5.58 9.93 -1.97
CA LEU A 28 -5.62 11.37 -1.73
C LEU A 28 -5.82 12.16 -3.02
N GLU A 29 -5.20 11.75 -4.12
CA GLU A 29 -5.29 12.44 -5.41
C GLU A 29 -6.66 12.21 -6.09
N SER A 30 -7.34 11.11 -5.78
CA SER A 30 -8.62 10.73 -6.39
C SER A 30 -9.87 11.13 -5.61
N GLY A 31 -9.75 11.59 -4.36
CA GLY A 31 -10.90 11.82 -3.50
C GLY A 31 -10.67 12.70 -2.29
N ASP A 32 -11.62 12.66 -1.36
CA ASP A 32 -11.57 13.40 -0.10
C ASP A 32 -10.61 12.72 0.90
N ALA A 33 -9.87 13.53 1.67
CA ALA A 33 -8.89 13.04 2.65
C ALA A 33 -9.52 12.12 3.70
N GLY A 34 -10.82 12.29 4.00
CA GLY A 34 -11.58 11.41 4.90
C GLY A 34 -11.75 9.97 4.40
N ALA A 35 -11.62 9.72 3.09
CA ALA A 35 -11.71 8.38 2.51
C ALA A 35 -10.40 7.58 2.64
N VAL A 36 -9.29 8.25 3.01
CA VAL A 36 -7.95 7.65 3.10
C VAL A 36 -7.77 6.95 4.44
N THR A 37 -8.44 5.81 4.56
CA THR A 37 -8.36 4.95 5.75
C THR A 37 -7.34 3.83 5.55
N PHE A 38 -6.79 3.30 6.64
CA PHE A 38 -5.90 2.13 6.59
C PHE A 38 -6.55 0.93 5.87
N THR A 39 -7.85 0.73 6.06
CA THR A 39 -8.61 -0.33 5.38
C THR A 39 -8.67 -0.11 3.88
N ALA A 40 -8.90 1.14 3.43
CA ALA A 40 -8.92 1.48 2.00
C ALA A 40 -7.53 1.28 1.36
N ILE A 41 -6.47 1.73 2.04
CA ILE A 41 -5.08 1.55 1.59
C ILE A 41 -4.70 0.07 1.53
N ALA A 42 -5.03 -0.71 2.56
CA ALA A 42 -4.74 -2.15 2.60
C ALA A 42 -5.50 -2.92 1.50
N LYS A 43 -6.75 -2.54 1.21
CA LYS A 43 -7.52 -3.11 0.10
C LYS A 43 -6.93 -2.73 -1.26
N ALA A 44 -6.55 -1.47 -1.45
CA ALA A 44 -5.95 -0.98 -2.69
C ALA A 44 -4.60 -1.64 -3.00
N THR A 45 -3.79 -1.89 -1.97
CA THR A 45 -2.50 -2.59 -2.11
C THR A 45 -2.63 -4.11 -2.20
N GLY A 46 -3.82 -4.68 -1.96
CA GLY A 46 -4.01 -6.12 -1.86
C GLY A 46 -3.25 -6.76 -0.68
N LEU A 47 -2.92 -5.94 0.34
CA LEU A 47 -2.27 -6.33 1.59
C LEU A 47 -3.28 -6.56 2.72
N ALA A 48 -4.55 -6.19 2.53
CA ALA A 48 -5.65 -6.66 3.37
C ALA A 48 -5.78 -8.18 3.19
N ARG A 49 -5.68 -8.91 4.30
CA ARG A 49 -5.80 -10.37 4.35
C ARG A 49 -7.10 -10.85 3.71
#